data_AF-A0A1I0CYS8-F1
#
_entry.id   AF-A0A1I0CYS8-F1
#
_cell.length_a   1.000
_cell.length_b   1.000
_cell.length_c   1.000
_cell.angle_alpha   90.00
_cell.angle_beta   90.00
_cell.angle_gamma   90.00
#
_symmetry.space_group_name_H-M   'P 1'
#
loop_
_entity.id
_entity.type
_entity.pdbx_description
1 polymer ?
#
loop_
_entity_poly.entity_id
_entity_poly.type
_entity_poly.pdbx_seq_one_letter_code
_entity_poly.pdbx_strand_id
1 'polypeptide(L)'
;MKHLIYVVTLLVFLTGCMDDHTDTSNESKLLISAATSLTDALNEIIPLFEEETRSTVDLNIGGSGTLARQIQQGAPADVFLSADTLSMNRLKDQGLIDSDTEMMFAANQLVLIGHRDTDLSINSLDDLTKTEVGQIAIGNPDSVPAGLYAKDSLEHINIWDNPSLKKKFVYARSVRQVLSYVATGNTDIGFVYKTDLQKEDRVIPLLKINEHFHKPIVYPAAMLEDSSQPDLAEQFLSFIKQEHIQQIFKKHGFSF
;
A
#
# COMPACT_ATOMS: atom_id res chain seq x y z
N MET A 1 -85.02 -38.54 18.37
CA MET A 1 -84.52 -39.78 19.03
C MET A 1 -83.02 -39.60 19.21
N LYS A 2 -82.61 -39.08 20.37
CA LYS A 2 -81.95 -39.81 21.48
C LYS A 2 -80.50 -40.24 21.15
N HIS A 3 -79.59 -39.39 21.65
CA HIS A 3 -78.22 -39.59 22.15
C HIS A 3 -77.45 -40.89 21.84
N LEU A 4 -76.17 -40.76 21.46
CA LEU A 4 -75.08 -41.27 22.31
C LEU A 4 -73.74 -40.55 22.05
N ILE A 5 -73.15 -40.12 23.16
CA ILE A 5 -71.87 -39.45 23.35
C ILE A 5 -70.77 -40.52 23.46
N TYR A 6 -69.59 -40.29 22.88
CA TYR A 6 -68.33 -40.71 23.50
C TYR A 6 -67.30 -39.60 23.38
N VAL A 7 -67.06 -38.95 24.52
CA VAL A 7 -65.90 -38.13 24.84
C VAL A 7 -64.78 -39.10 25.24
N VAL A 8 -63.62 -38.99 24.60
CA VAL A 8 -62.35 -39.39 25.22
C VAL A 8 -61.36 -38.26 24.98
N THR A 9 -61.11 -37.54 26.07
CA THR A 9 -60.08 -36.52 26.24
C THR A 9 -58.76 -37.22 26.62
N LEU A 10 -57.68 -36.96 25.88
CA LEU A 10 -56.29 -37.20 26.31
C LEU A 10 -55.36 -36.55 25.27
N LEU A 11 -54.25 -35.87 25.53
CA LEU A 11 -53.65 -35.15 26.65
C LEU A 11 -52.44 -34.46 25.99
N VAL A 12 -52.19 -33.19 26.33
CA VAL A 12 -51.12 -32.36 25.76
C VAL A 12 -49.74 -32.95 26.05
N PHE A 13 -48.89 -33.05 25.02
CA PHE A 13 -47.43 -32.94 25.16
C PHE A 13 -46.93 -31.82 24.24
N LEU A 14 -46.76 -30.65 24.84
CA LEU A 14 -45.90 -29.57 24.38
C LEU A 14 -44.47 -29.96 24.76
N THR A 15 -43.59 -30.21 23.79
CA THR A 15 -42.14 -30.08 23.96
C THR A 15 -41.45 -29.88 22.61
N GLY A 16 -40.98 -28.65 22.39
CA GLY A 16 -39.71 -28.37 21.72
C GLY A 16 -39.65 -28.51 20.21
N CYS A 17 -40.20 -27.55 19.47
CA CYS A 17 -39.49 -27.10 18.27
C CYS A 17 -38.23 -26.40 18.78
N MET A 18 -37.11 -27.12 18.75
CA MET A 18 -35.80 -26.49 18.86
C MET A 18 -35.64 -25.75 17.54
N ASP A 19 -35.83 -24.44 17.56
CA ASP A 19 -35.30 -23.56 16.53
C ASP A 19 -33.79 -23.78 16.57
N ASP A 20 -33.32 -24.64 15.68
CA ASP A 20 -31.93 -24.67 15.27
C ASP A 20 -31.74 -23.35 14.54
N HIS A 21 -31.44 -22.30 15.33
CA HIS A 21 -30.77 -21.12 14.84
C HIS A 21 -29.48 -21.64 14.22
N THR A 22 -29.55 -21.99 12.95
CA THR A 22 -28.40 -21.92 12.07
C THR A 22 -27.99 -20.46 12.12
N ASP A 23 -27.02 -20.16 12.99
CA ASP A 23 -26.15 -19.02 12.86
C ASP A 23 -25.54 -19.14 11.46
N THR A 24 -26.25 -18.64 10.46
CA THR A 24 -25.60 -18.03 9.31
C THR A 24 -24.87 -16.86 9.91
N SER A 25 -23.65 -17.10 10.38
CA SER A 25 -22.70 -16.03 10.66
C SER A 25 -22.65 -15.20 9.39
N ASN A 26 -23.34 -14.07 9.39
CA ASN A 26 -23.15 -13.03 8.41
C ASN A 26 -21.73 -12.54 8.71
N GLU A 27 -20.75 -13.23 8.14
CA GLU A 27 -19.34 -12.88 8.29
C GLU A 27 -19.20 -11.51 7.64
N SER A 28 -19.09 -10.47 8.48
CA SER A 28 -18.94 -9.10 8.02
C SER A 28 -17.77 -9.04 7.05
N LYS A 29 -17.98 -8.39 5.91
CA LYS A 29 -17.01 -8.36 4.82
C LYS A 29 -16.54 -6.94 4.59
N LEU A 30 -15.26 -6.68 4.88
CA LEU A 30 -14.61 -5.39 4.67
C LEU A 30 -14.04 -5.30 3.25
N LEU A 31 -14.39 -4.26 2.51
CA LEU A 31 -13.85 -3.98 1.17
C LEU A 31 -12.70 -2.98 1.28
N ILE A 32 -11.49 -3.39 0.90
CA ILE A 32 -10.31 -2.54 0.95
C ILE A 32 -9.79 -2.28 -0.46
N SER A 33 -9.77 -1.01 -0.87
CA SER A 33 -9.06 -0.58 -2.07
C SER A 33 -7.63 -0.17 -1.71
N ALA A 34 -6.64 -0.94 -2.14
CA ALA A 34 -5.24 -0.74 -1.73
C ALA A 34 -4.26 -0.64 -2.89
N ALA A 35 -3.30 0.26 -2.74
CA ALA A 35 -2.21 0.44 -3.69
C ALA A 35 -1.45 -0.88 -3.93
N THR A 36 -1.12 -1.18 -5.19
CA THR A 36 -0.39 -2.42 -5.56
C THR A 36 0.92 -2.63 -4.81
N SER A 37 1.61 -1.55 -4.40
CA SER A 37 2.83 -1.65 -3.60
C SER A 37 2.61 -2.25 -2.20
N LEU A 38 1.38 -2.26 -1.69
CA LEU A 38 1.02 -2.81 -0.37
C LEU A 38 0.71 -4.32 -0.40
N THR A 39 0.62 -4.93 -1.59
CA THR A 39 0.10 -6.30 -1.78
C THR A 39 0.79 -7.33 -0.89
N ASP A 40 2.13 -7.36 -0.88
CA ASP A 40 2.88 -8.38 -0.15
C ASP A 40 2.72 -8.23 1.38
N ALA A 41 2.65 -6.98 1.88
CA ALA A 41 2.39 -6.71 3.29
C ALA A 41 0.95 -7.08 3.68
N LEU A 42 -0.04 -6.68 2.87
CA LEU A 42 -1.45 -6.95 3.16
C LEU A 42 -1.77 -8.45 3.11
N ASN A 43 -1.11 -9.23 2.24
CA ASN A 43 -1.25 -10.69 2.23
C ASN A 43 -0.81 -11.36 3.54
N GLU A 44 0.10 -10.74 4.30
CA GLU A 44 0.53 -11.23 5.61
C GLU A 44 -0.32 -10.64 6.76
N ILE A 45 -0.85 -9.43 6.60
CA ILE A 45 -1.61 -8.70 7.62
C ILE A 45 -3.08 -9.14 7.67
N ILE A 46 -3.71 -9.36 6.51
CA ILE A 46 -5.15 -9.65 6.45
C ILE A 46 -5.55 -10.92 7.20
N PRO A 47 -4.86 -12.06 7.05
CA PRO A 47 -5.23 -13.26 7.79
C PRO A 47 -5.23 -13.06 9.31
N LEU A 48 -4.33 -12.20 9.82
CA LEU A 48 -4.25 -11.85 11.23
C LEU A 48 -5.46 -11.01 11.66
N PHE A 49 -5.88 -10.06 10.82
CA PHE A 49 -7.07 -9.24 11.08
C PHE A 49 -8.36 -10.08 11.04
N GLU A 50 -8.50 -10.95 10.03
CA GLU A 50 -9.65 -11.85 9.88
C GLU A 50 -9.76 -12.83 11.07
N GLU A 51 -8.63 -13.35 11.55
CA GLU A 51 -8.59 -14.20 12.75
C GLU A 51 -9.05 -13.47 14.02
N GLU A 52 -8.61 -12.22 14.22
CA GLU A 52 -8.94 -11.40 15.39
C GLU A 52 -10.42 -10.98 15.39
N THR A 53 -10.95 -10.60 14.23
CA THR A 53 -12.29 -9.98 14.11
C THR A 53 -13.39 -10.98 13.74
N ARG A 54 -13.04 -12.19 13.29
CA ARG A 54 -14.00 -13.16 12.71
C ARG A 54 -14.80 -12.56 11.54
N SER A 55 -14.10 -11.77 10.73
CA SER A 55 -14.61 -11.10 9.54
C SER A 55 -13.79 -11.53 8.32
N THR A 56 -14.25 -11.17 7.11
CA THR A 56 -13.48 -11.33 5.87
C THR A 56 -13.05 -10.00 5.29
N VAL A 57 -11.95 -9.99 4.55
CA VAL A 57 -11.46 -8.84 3.79
C VAL A 57 -11.42 -9.17 2.31
N ASP A 58 -11.98 -8.29 1.49
CA ASP A 58 -11.85 -8.33 0.03
C ASP A 58 -10.96 -7.20 -0.44
N LEU A 59 -9.89 -7.56 -1.16
CA LEU A 59 -8.91 -6.61 -1.63
C LEU A 59 -9.13 -6.26 -3.10
N ASN A 60 -9.43 -5.00 -3.35
CA ASN A 60 -9.29 -4.39 -4.66
C ASN A 60 -7.88 -3.76 -4.81
N ILE A 61 -6.98 -4.49 -5.44
CA ILE A 61 -5.60 -4.05 -5.66
C ILE A 61 -5.45 -3.29 -6.98
N GLY A 62 -4.86 -2.10 -6.94
CA GLY A 62 -4.62 -1.30 -8.13
C GLY A 62 -3.68 -0.11 -7.90
N GLY A 63 -3.42 0.65 -8.97
CA GLY A 63 -2.72 1.93 -8.82
C GLY A 63 -3.61 2.94 -8.10
N SER A 64 -3.08 3.65 -7.09
CA SER A 64 -3.84 4.58 -6.25
C SER A 64 -4.71 5.58 -7.03
N GLY A 65 -4.17 6.17 -8.09
CA GLY A 65 -4.95 7.07 -8.95
C GLY A 65 -6.07 6.38 -9.74
N THR A 66 -5.92 5.10 -10.08
CA THR A 66 -6.99 4.29 -10.72
C THR A 66 -8.05 3.91 -9.72
N LEU A 67 -7.66 3.43 -8.54
CA LEU A 67 -8.58 3.09 -7.45
C LEU A 67 -9.39 4.33 -7.02
N ALA A 68 -8.73 5.47 -6.85
CA ALA A 68 -9.42 6.73 -6.57
C ALA A 68 -10.46 7.04 -7.66
N ARG A 69 -10.12 6.93 -8.96
CA ARG A 69 -11.12 7.14 -10.02
C ARG A 69 -12.28 6.15 -9.98
N GLN A 70 -12.03 4.88 -9.59
CA GLN A 70 -13.09 3.89 -9.43
C GLN A 70 -14.03 4.28 -8.29
N ILE A 71 -13.49 4.68 -7.14
CA ILE A 71 -14.27 5.15 -5.98
C ILE A 71 -15.10 6.40 -6.36
N GLN A 72 -14.50 7.36 -7.07
CA GLN A 72 -15.23 8.53 -7.61
C GLN A 72 -16.38 8.15 -8.55
N GLN A 73 -16.30 6.99 -9.18
CA GLN A 73 -17.33 6.45 -10.08
C GLN A 73 -18.34 5.55 -9.35
N GLY A 74 -18.25 5.44 -8.01
CA GLY A 74 -19.16 4.65 -7.18
C GLY A 74 -18.75 3.19 -7.01
N ALA A 75 -17.49 2.83 -7.27
CA ALA A 75 -17.00 1.52 -6.88
C ALA A 75 -16.99 1.39 -5.34
N PRO A 76 -17.60 0.34 -4.76
CA PRO A 76 -17.72 0.20 -3.32
C PRO A 76 -16.35 -0.07 -2.68
N ALA A 77 -16.05 0.62 -1.59
CA ALA A 77 -14.91 0.38 -0.71
C ALA A 77 -15.24 0.91 0.69
N ASP A 78 -14.75 0.26 1.73
CA ASP A 78 -14.89 0.72 3.12
C ASP A 78 -13.60 1.41 3.59
N VAL A 79 -12.43 0.96 3.11
CA VAL A 79 -11.11 1.57 3.38
C VAL A 79 -10.33 1.82 2.09
N PHE A 80 -9.70 2.99 2.00
CA PHE A 80 -8.75 3.32 0.94
C PHE A 80 -7.33 3.44 1.48
N LEU A 81 -6.41 2.60 0.98
CA LEU A 81 -4.97 2.65 1.30
C LEU A 81 -4.20 3.14 0.07
N SER A 82 -3.76 4.40 0.11
CA SER A 82 -3.08 5.05 -1.01
C SER A 82 -1.56 4.98 -0.91
N ALA A 83 -0.88 5.06 -2.05
CA ALA A 83 0.58 5.23 -2.14
C ALA A 83 1.00 6.70 -2.32
N ASP A 84 0.04 7.62 -2.38
CA ASP A 84 0.30 9.04 -2.50
C ASP A 84 -0.86 9.88 -1.93
N THR A 85 -0.52 11.08 -1.46
CA THR A 85 -1.51 12.05 -0.94
C THR A 85 -2.36 12.68 -2.04
N LEU A 86 -1.91 12.69 -3.30
CA LEU A 86 -2.66 13.27 -4.40
C LEU A 86 -3.96 12.50 -4.66
N SER A 87 -3.88 11.17 -4.63
CA SER A 87 -5.03 10.28 -4.82
C SER A 87 -5.98 10.34 -3.62
N MET A 88 -5.44 10.42 -2.40
CA MET A 88 -6.25 10.62 -1.18
C MET A 88 -6.98 11.95 -1.20
N ASN A 89 -6.26 13.05 -1.46
CA ASN A 89 -6.82 14.40 -1.52
C ASN A 89 -7.89 14.51 -2.59
N ARG A 90 -7.73 13.85 -3.75
CA ARG A 90 -8.78 13.83 -4.78
C ARG A 90 -10.12 13.29 -4.27
N LEU A 91 -10.11 12.26 -3.43
CA LEU A 91 -11.33 11.71 -2.85
C LEU A 91 -11.87 12.60 -1.72
N LYS A 92 -10.95 13.09 -0.86
CA LYS A 92 -11.26 14.02 0.22
C LYS A 92 -11.92 15.31 -0.26
N ASP A 93 -11.38 15.91 -1.32
CA ASP A 93 -11.90 17.14 -1.93
C ASP A 93 -13.32 16.97 -2.50
N GLN A 94 -13.76 15.73 -2.70
CA GLN A 94 -15.12 15.38 -3.15
C GLN A 94 -16.03 14.91 -2.01
N GLY A 95 -15.54 14.91 -0.76
CA GLY A 95 -16.29 14.43 0.39
C GLY A 95 -16.53 12.92 0.39
N LEU A 96 -15.66 12.15 -0.29
CA LEU A 96 -15.76 10.68 -0.35
C LEU A 96 -14.94 9.99 0.74
N ILE A 97 -14.17 10.75 1.52
CA ILE A 97 -13.33 10.26 2.61
C ILE A 97 -13.82 10.87 3.91
N ASP A 98 -14.01 10.02 4.92
CA ASP A 98 -14.14 10.50 6.28
C ASP A 98 -12.78 11.05 6.72
N SER A 99 -12.70 12.38 6.75
CA SER A 99 -11.47 13.11 7.00
C SER A 99 -10.94 12.93 8.43
N ASP A 100 -11.80 12.55 9.38
CA ASP A 100 -11.40 12.32 10.77
C ASP A 100 -10.65 10.99 10.93
N THR A 101 -10.80 10.09 9.95
CA THR A 101 -10.10 8.80 9.91
C THR A 101 -8.78 8.84 9.13
N GLU A 102 -8.47 9.95 8.45
CA GLU A 102 -7.28 10.05 7.62
C GLU A 102 -6.00 9.95 8.46
N MET A 103 -5.09 9.06 8.06
CA MET A 103 -3.81 8.88 8.72
C MET A 103 -2.71 8.48 7.74
N MET A 104 -1.49 8.96 7.98
CA MET A 104 -0.29 8.41 7.33
C MET A 104 0.11 7.15 8.09
N PHE A 105 -0.09 5.99 7.48
CA PHE A 105 0.16 4.70 8.15
C PHE A 105 1.52 4.10 7.81
N ALA A 106 2.12 4.50 6.68
CA ALA A 106 3.43 4.04 6.27
C ALA A 106 4.13 5.11 5.42
N ALA A 107 5.42 4.93 5.25
CA ALA A 107 6.26 5.70 4.34
C ALA A 107 7.11 4.76 3.48
N ASN A 108 7.62 5.27 2.38
CA ASN A 108 8.70 4.63 1.62
C ASN A 108 9.99 5.42 1.74
N GLN A 109 11.06 4.78 1.35
CA GLN A 109 12.39 5.35 1.31
C GLN A 109 12.93 5.31 -0.12
N LEU A 110 13.30 6.47 -0.66
CA LEU A 110 14.09 6.53 -1.88
C LEU A 110 15.51 6.05 -1.60
N VAL A 111 16.02 5.17 -2.46
CA VAL A 111 17.38 4.62 -2.37
C VAL A 111 18.06 4.68 -3.73
N LEU A 112 19.37 4.91 -3.70
CA LEU A 112 20.24 4.67 -4.83
C LEU A 112 20.71 3.22 -4.76
N ILE A 113 20.57 2.49 -5.85
CA ILE A 113 20.99 1.09 -5.96
C ILE A 113 22.12 0.93 -6.97
N GLY A 114 22.87 -0.16 -6.84
CA GLY A 114 23.81 -0.67 -7.83
C GLY A 114 23.65 -2.18 -7.98
N HIS A 115 24.34 -2.76 -8.97
CA HIS A 115 24.41 -4.21 -9.09
C HIS A 115 25.15 -4.81 -7.87
N ARG A 116 24.78 -6.02 -7.43
CA ARG A 116 25.35 -6.67 -6.24
C ARG A 116 26.87 -6.82 -6.30
N ASP A 117 27.41 -7.01 -7.50
CA ASP A 117 28.85 -7.17 -7.74
C ASP A 117 29.57 -5.84 -8.04
N THR A 118 28.95 -4.69 -7.74
CA THR A 118 29.57 -3.38 -7.97
C THR A 118 30.64 -3.05 -6.93
N ASP A 119 31.75 -2.45 -7.38
CA ASP A 119 32.78 -1.88 -6.51
C ASP A 119 32.52 -0.39 -6.17
N LEU A 120 31.40 0.17 -6.62
CA LEU A 120 31.05 1.57 -6.38
C LEU A 120 30.77 1.82 -4.90
N SER A 121 31.45 2.82 -4.33
CA SER A 121 31.17 3.36 -3.00
C SER A 121 30.62 4.77 -3.11
N ILE A 122 29.35 4.95 -2.76
CA ILE A 122 28.63 6.23 -2.80
C ILE A 122 28.12 6.52 -1.39
N ASN A 123 28.73 7.50 -0.70
CA ASN A 123 28.39 7.83 0.68
C ASN A 123 27.45 9.04 0.77
N SER A 124 27.38 9.83 -0.29
CA SER A 124 26.51 10.99 -0.42
C SER A 124 26.12 11.21 -1.88
N LEU A 125 25.04 11.98 -2.11
CA LEU A 125 24.64 12.35 -3.47
C LEU A 125 25.72 13.21 -4.17
N ASP A 126 26.51 13.99 -3.42
CA ASP A 126 27.63 14.76 -3.98
C ASP A 126 28.68 13.87 -4.65
N ASP A 127 28.84 12.62 -4.21
CA ASP A 127 29.80 11.68 -4.77
C ASP A 127 29.46 11.31 -6.22
N LEU A 128 28.21 11.49 -6.66
CA LEU A 128 27.81 11.28 -8.06
C LEU A 128 28.58 12.21 -9.02
N THR A 129 29.08 13.35 -8.54
CA THR A 129 29.90 14.28 -9.33
C THR A 129 31.41 14.03 -9.22
N LYS A 130 31.84 13.21 -8.25
CA LYS A 130 33.26 12.99 -7.90
C LYS A 130 33.74 11.59 -8.29
N THR A 131 32.84 10.63 -8.27
CA THR A 131 33.10 9.23 -8.61
C THR A 131 32.83 8.99 -10.08
N GLU A 132 33.66 8.16 -10.72
CA GLU A 132 33.42 7.67 -12.08
C GLU A 132 32.25 6.68 -12.08
N VAL A 133 31.04 7.23 -12.11
CA VAL A 133 29.79 6.49 -12.34
C VAL A 133 29.46 6.55 -13.83
N GLY A 134 29.12 5.42 -14.44
CA GLY A 134 28.59 5.32 -15.80
C GLY A 134 27.16 5.83 -15.91
N GLN A 135 26.25 4.99 -16.38
CA GLN A 135 24.86 5.39 -16.58
C GLN A 135 24.04 5.32 -15.28
N ILE A 136 23.12 6.27 -15.11
CA ILE A 136 22.26 6.41 -13.93
C ILE A 136 20.80 6.27 -14.39
N ALA A 137 20.15 5.16 -14.03
CA ALA A 137 18.74 4.96 -14.33
C ALA A 137 17.85 5.77 -13.39
N ILE A 138 16.96 6.59 -13.95
CA ILE A 138 15.99 7.41 -13.21
C ILE A 138 14.62 7.18 -13.84
N GLY A 139 13.57 6.99 -13.04
CA GLY A 139 12.21 7.08 -13.57
C GLY A 139 12.01 8.44 -14.26
N ASN A 140 11.31 8.51 -15.39
CA ASN A 140 11.06 9.80 -16.03
C ASN A 140 10.33 10.73 -15.02
N PRO A 141 10.93 11.85 -14.59
CA PRO A 141 10.36 12.71 -13.55
C PRO A 141 8.97 13.27 -13.89
N ASP A 142 8.62 13.35 -15.18
CA ASP A 142 7.34 13.87 -15.64
C ASP A 142 6.19 12.86 -15.47
N SER A 143 6.50 11.60 -15.19
CA SER A 143 5.49 10.50 -15.17
C SER A 143 5.71 9.42 -14.11
N VAL A 144 6.89 9.32 -13.51
CA VAL A 144 7.25 8.30 -12.52
C VAL A 144 7.59 8.99 -11.20
N PRO A 145 6.80 8.81 -10.13
CA PRO A 145 7.02 9.48 -8.84
C PRO A 145 8.42 9.29 -8.25
N ALA A 146 9.00 8.09 -8.30
CA ALA A 146 10.39 7.87 -7.84
C ALA A 146 11.41 8.70 -8.61
N GLY A 147 11.15 8.94 -9.89
CA GLY A 147 11.94 9.83 -10.74
C GLY A 147 11.85 11.28 -10.31
N LEU A 148 10.65 11.75 -9.95
CA LEU A 148 10.44 13.07 -9.39
C LEU A 148 11.16 13.22 -8.05
N TYR A 149 11.05 12.25 -7.14
CA TYR A 149 11.77 12.30 -5.86
C TYR A 149 13.30 12.29 -6.05
N ALA A 150 13.81 11.52 -7.02
CA ALA A 150 15.23 11.56 -7.37
C ALA A 150 15.65 12.92 -7.92
N LYS A 151 14.85 13.51 -8.80
CA LYS A 151 15.07 14.87 -9.33
C LYS A 151 15.07 15.89 -8.20
N ASP A 152 14.03 15.93 -7.37
CA ASP A 152 13.92 16.83 -6.20
C ASP A 152 15.18 16.71 -5.34
N SER A 153 15.64 15.48 -5.10
CA SER A 153 16.83 15.21 -4.28
C SER A 153 18.13 15.77 -4.87
N LEU A 154 18.30 15.62 -6.18
CA LEU A 154 19.47 16.10 -6.90
C LEU A 154 19.42 17.63 -7.12
N GLU A 155 18.23 18.21 -7.26
CA GLU A 155 18.01 19.65 -7.33
C GLU A 155 18.26 20.31 -5.97
N HIS A 156 17.86 19.68 -4.87
CA HIS A 156 18.10 20.17 -3.51
C HIS A 156 19.58 20.46 -3.23
N ILE A 157 20.47 19.61 -3.74
CA ILE A 157 21.92 19.79 -3.60
C ILE A 157 22.57 20.42 -4.85
N ASN A 158 21.78 20.96 -5.78
CA ASN A 158 22.21 21.68 -6.98
C ASN A 158 23.06 20.87 -7.97
N ILE A 159 22.91 19.53 -8.04
CA ILE A 159 23.65 18.68 -8.98
C ILE A 159 22.81 18.14 -10.14
N TRP A 160 21.48 18.28 -10.11
CA TRP A 160 20.60 17.82 -11.18
C TRP A 160 20.97 18.38 -12.56
N ASP A 161 21.29 19.67 -12.62
CA ASP A 161 21.63 20.37 -13.87
C ASP A 161 23.12 20.26 -14.24
N ASN A 162 23.93 19.52 -13.47
CA ASN A 162 25.33 19.30 -13.79
C ASN A 162 25.46 18.60 -15.16
N PRO A 163 26.15 19.20 -16.17
CA PRO A 163 26.20 18.66 -17.52
C PRO A 163 26.84 17.27 -17.61
N SER A 164 27.77 16.94 -16.71
CA SER A 164 28.42 15.63 -16.66
C SER A 164 27.47 14.55 -16.13
N LEU A 165 26.56 14.91 -15.21
CA LEU A 165 25.51 14.01 -14.72
C LEU A 165 24.36 13.88 -15.72
N LYS A 166 23.86 14.98 -16.29
CA LYS A 166 22.73 14.93 -17.23
C LYS A 166 22.97 14.01 -18.42
N LYS A 167 24.20 13.91 -18.90
CA LYS A 167 24.59 13.01 -20.00
C LYS A 167 24.55 11.53 -19.62
N LYS A 168 24.58 11.22 -18.32
CA LYS A 168 24.56 9.86 -17.75
C LYS A 168 23.14 9.38 -17.44
N PHE A 169 22.15 10.26 -17.40
CA PHE A 169 20.78 9.90 -17.06
C PHE A 169 20.12 9.05 -18.15
N VAL A 170 19.57 7.91 -17.74
CA VAL A 170 18.75 7.02 -18.56
C VAL A 170 17.35 7.01 -17.98
N TYR A 171 16.41 7.62 -18.70
CA TYR A 171 15.03 7.73 -18.24
C TYR A 171 14.24 6.45 -18.49
N ALA A 172 13.67 5.91 -17.42
CA ALA A 172 12.83 4.71 -17.43
C ALA A 172 11.34 5.08 -17.28
N ARG A 173 10.46 4.25 -17.84
CA ARG A 173 8.99 4.45 -17.76
C ARG A 173 8.37 3.95 -16.45
N SER A 174 9.15 3.29 -15.60
CA SER A 174 8.71 2.80 -14.28
C SER A 174 9.91 2.46 -13.40
N VAL A 175 9.68 2.38 -12.08
CA VAL A 175 10.71 1.97 -11.12
C VAL A 175 11.17 0.53 -11.36
N ARG A 176 10.26 -0.36 -11.79
CA ARG A 176 10.62 -1.74 -12.20
C ARG A 176 11.59 -1.75 -13.38
N GLN A 177 11.48 -0.80 -14.31
CA GLN A 177 12.43 -0.71 -15.41
C GLN A 177 13.78 -0.16 -14.94
N VAL A 178 13.81 0.80 -14.01
CA VAL A 178 15.07 1.23 -13.34
C VAL A 178 15.76 0.04 -12.69
N LEU A 179 15.01 -0.72 -11.88
CA LEU A 179 15.49 -1.92 -11.21
C LEU A 179 16.06 -2.93 -12.20
N SER A 180 15.35 -3.19 -13.30
CA SER A 180 15.82 -4.08 -14.37
C SER A 180 17.11 -3.59 -15.03
N TYR A 181 17.27 -2.28 -15.26
CA TYR A 181 18.48 -1.75 -15.89
C TYR A 181 19.72 -1.93 -15.03
N VAL A 182 19.58 -1.73 -13.71
CA VAL A 182 20.67 -1.97 -12.76
C VAL A 182 20.95 -3.47 -12.62
N ALA A 183 19.90 -4.29 -12.50
CA ALA A 183 20.03 -5.75 -12.36
C ALA A 183 20.66 -6.44 -13.59
N THR A 184 20.53 -5.87 -14.79
CA THR A 184 21.17 -6.39 -16.01
C THR A 184 22.47 -5.68 -16.37
N GLY A 185 22.94 -4.74 -15.55
CA GLY A 185 24.17 -3.97 -15.83
C GLY A 185 24.05 -3.01 -17.01
N ASN A 186 22.83 -2.68 -17.47
CA ASN A 186 22.64 -1.65 -18.50
C ASN A 186 22.92 -0.25 -17.95
N THR A 187 22.74 -0.06 -16.64
CA THR A 187 23.14 1.15 -15.91
C THR A 187 23.84 0.76 -14.63
N ASP A 188 24.89 1.49 -14.27
CA ASP A 188 25.71 1.23 -13.08
C ASP A 188 24.89 1.38 -11.80
N ILE A 189 24.04 2.42 -11.76
CA ILE A 189 23.21 2.74 -10.60
C ILE A 189 21.82 3.22 -11.02
N GLY A 190 20.89 3.27 -10.07
CA GLY A 190 19.57 3.83 -10.30
C GLY A 190 18.80 4.19 -9.04
N PHE A 191 17.76 5.02 -9.18
CA PHE A 191 16.91 5.45 -8.07
C PHE A 191 15.61 4.64 -8.02
N VAL A 192 15.37 3.95 -6.90
CA VAL A 192 14.18 3.13 -6.66
C VAL A 192 13.66 3.31 -5.24
N TYR A 193 12.52 2.70 -4.92
CA TYR A 193 12.08 2.60 -3.53
C TYR A 193 12.73 1.40 -2.83
N LYS A 194 12.94 1.51 -1.53
CA LYS A 194 13.47 0.40 -0.71
C LYS A 194 12.59 -0.85 -0.81
N THR A 195 11.27 -0.69 -0.87
CA THR A 195 10.32 -1.80 -1.03
C THR A 195 10.52 -2.57 -2.34
N ASP A 196 11.07 -1.94 -3.39
CA ASP A 196 11.29 -2.58 -4.69
C ASP A 196 12.43 -3.61 -4.67
N LEU A 197 13.29 -3.58 -3.64
CA LEU A 197 14.46 -4.45 -3.53
C LEU A 197 14.12 -5.88 -3.09
N GLN A 198 12.95 -6.07 -2.46
CA GLN A 198 12.57 -7.34 -1.83
C GLN A 198 12.54 -8.53 -2.80
N LYS A 199 12.39 -8.27 -4.10
CA LYS A 199 12.24 -9.30 -5.15
C LYS A 199 13.35 -9.25 -6.21
N GLU A 200 14.41 -8.49 -5.99
CA GLU A 200 15.53 -8.42 -6.92
C GLU A 200 16.85 -8.58 -6.18
N ASP A 201 17.31 -9.82 -6.16
CA ASP A 201 18.57 -10.18 -5.53
C ASP A 201 19.75 -9.48 -6.22
N ARG A 202 19.76 -9.30 -7.54
CA ARG A 202 20.95 -8.79 -8.23
C ARG A 202 21.29 -7.33 -7.94
N VAL A 203 20.48 -6.62 -7.15
CA VAL A 203 20.74 -5.24 -6.76
C VAL A 203 20.95 -5.11 -5.26
N ILE A 204 21.73 -4.10 -4.88
CA ILE A 204 21.95 -3.73 -3.48
C ILE A 204 21.75 -2.22 -3.31
N PRO A 205 21.27 -1.77 -2.14
CA PRO A 205 21.23 -0.36 -1.82
C PRO A 205 22.65 0.15 -1.59
N LEU A 206 23.04 1.21 -2.31
CA LEU A 206 24.30 1.92 -2.12
C LEU A 206 24.14 3.12 -1.18
N LEU A 207 23.02 3.84 -1.29
CA LEU A 207 22.76 5.04 -0.50
C LEU A 207 21.28 5.17 -0.16
N LYS A 208 20.97 5.44 1.11
CA LYS A 208 19.66 5.92 1.56
C LYS A 208 19.59 7.42 1.29
N ILE A 209 18.59 7.87 0.52
CA ILE A 209 18.42 9.30 0.27
C ILE A 209 17.83 9.98 1.50
N ASN A 210 18.35 11.13 1.88
CA ASN A 210 17.80 11.87 3.02
C ASN A 210 16.40 12.39 2.65
N GLU A 211 15.42 12.14 3.51
CA GLU A 211 14.03 12.59 3.34
C GLU A 211 13.89 14.11 3.25
N HIS A 212 14.86 14.87 3.76
CA HIS A 212 14.88 16.34 3.64
C HIS A 212 15.16 16.83 2.21
N PHE A 213 15.63 15.94 1.32
CA PHE A 213 15.98 16.30 -0.06
C PHE A 213 14.79 16.20 -1.02
N HIS A 214 13.69 15.57 -0.62
CA HIS A 214 12.52 15.40 -1.47
C HIS A 214 11.23 15.51 -0.65
N LYS A 215 10.08 15.56 -1.32
CA LYS A 215 8.80 15.50 -0.61
C LYS A 215 8.63 14.14 0.10
N PRO A 216 7.93 14.07 1.24
CA PRO A 216 7.69 12.81 1.94
C PRO A 216 7.00 11.77 1.04
N ILE A 217 7.50 10.54 1.07
CA ILE A 217 6.89 9.41 0.34
C ILE A 217 6.00 8.69 1.34
N VAL A 218 4.75 9.13 1.48
CA VAL A 218 3.83 8.66 2.53
C VAL A 218 2.61 7.95 1.94
N TYR A 219 2.08 7.02 2.72
CA TYR A 219 0.92 6.21 2.41
C TYR A 219 -0.21 6.63 3.34
N PRO A 220 -1.20 7.40 2.83
CA PRO A 220 -2.39 7.70 3.60
C PRO A 220 -3.38 6.52 3.57
N ALA A 221 -4.07 6.32 4.67
CA ALA A 221 -5.23 5.45 4.82
C ALA A 221 -6.40 6.28 5.35
N ALA A 222 -7.60 5.95 4.92
CA ALA A 222 -8.83 6.50 5.47
C ALA A 222 -10.03 5.59 5.17
N MET A 223 -11.08 5.77 5.96
CA MET A 223 -12.40 5.20 5.71
C MET A 223 -13.14 6.02 4.64
N LEU A 224 -13.93 5.35 3.81
CA LEU A 224 -14.82 6.02 2.86
C LEU A 224 -16.07 6.53 3.59
N GLU A 225 -16.55 7.71 3.21
CA GLU A 225 -17.72 8.34 3.83
C GLU A 225 -18.99 7.46 3.72
N ASP A 226 -19.11 6.70 2.62
CA ASP A 226 -20.23 5.79 2.35
C ASP A 226 -19.93 4.32 2.72
N SER A 227 -18.94 4.10 3.59
CA SER A 227 -18.57 2.77 4.09
C SER A 227 -19.79 2.01 4.60
N SER A 228 -19.93 0.77 4.14
CA SER A 228 -20.97 -0.16 4.58
C SER A 228 -20.60 -0.90 5.87
N GLN A 229 -19.33 -0.78 6.29
CA GLN A 229 -18.74 -1.45 7.44
C GLN A 229 -17.90 -0.47 8.30
N PRO A 230 -18.48 0.64 8.82
CA PRO A 230 -17.71 1.68 9.51
C PRO A 230 -16.94 1.16 10.72
N ASP A 231 -17.60 0.35 11.58
CA ASP A 231 -16.97 -0.23 12.76
C ASP A 231 -15.77 -1.14 12.41
N LEU A 232 -15.87 -1.88 11.30
CA LEU A 232 -14.81 -2.79 10.87
C LEU A 232 -13.68 -2.04 10.15
N ALA A 233 -14.00 -0.97 9.43
CA ALA A 233 -13.04 -0.06 8.82
C ALA A 233 -12.20 0.65 9.90
N GLU A 234 -12.82 1.19 10.95
CA GLU A 234 -12.10 1.80 12.08
C GLU A 234 -11.21 0.79 12.82
N GLN A 235 -11.71 -0.44 13.02
CA GLN A 235 -10.91 -1.53 13.58
C GLN A 235 -9.70 -1.84 12.70
N PHE A 236 -9.86 -1.92 11.37
CA PHE A 236 -8.76 -2.17 10.45
C PHE A 236 -7.72 -1.03 10.48
N LEU A 237 -8.16 0.23 10.44
CA LEU A 237 -7.26 1.40 10.54
C LEU A 237 -6.48 1.40 11.87
N SER A 238 -7.14 1.03 12.97
CA SER A 238 -6.47 0.86 14.26
C SER A 238 -5.50 -0.33 14.27
N PHE A 239 -5.89 -1.44 13.63
CA PHE A 239 -5.10 -2.67 13.53
C PHE A 239 -3.77 -2.44 12.79
N ILE A 240 -3.80 -1.77 11.63
CA ILE A 240 -2.58 -1.51 10.84
C ILE A 240 -1.57 -0.59 11.54
N LYS A 241 -1.99 0.12 12.60
CA LYS A 241 -1.11 0.95 13.44
C LYS A 241 -0.44 0.18 14.57
N GLN A 242 -0.92 -1.02 14.90
CA GLN A 242 -0.36 -1.77 16.01
C GLN A 242 1.10 -2.11 15.74
N GLU A 243 1.95 -2.01 16.77
CA GLU A 243 3.40 -2.14 16.61
C GLU A 243 3.80 -3.44 15.90
N HIS A 244 3.17 -4.56 16.25
CA HIS A 244 3.45 -5.86 15.65
C HIS A 244 3.07 -5.91 14.16
N ILE A 245 2.03 -5.19 13.73
CA ILE A 245 1.64 -5.04 12.33
C ILE A 245 2.59 -4.09 11.59
N GLN A 246 3.04 -3.02 12.24
CA GLN A 246 4.08 -2.15 11.69
C GLN A 246 5.41 -2.89 11.46
N GLN A 247 5.72 -3.93 12.24
CA GLN A 247 6.89 -4.78 11.97
C GLN A 247 6.75 -5.58 10.66
N ILE A 248 5.54 -5.99 10.28
CA ILE A 248 5.27 -6.65 8.99
C ILE A 248 5.52 -5.66 7.85
N PHE A 249 4.99 -4.44 7.93
CA PHE A 249 5.32 -3.39 6.96
C PHE A 249 6.83 -3.10 6.87
N LYS A 250 7.54 -3.02 8.01
CA LYS A 250 9.02 -2.86 8.04
C LYS A 250 9.74 -4.00 7.33
N LYS A 251 9.31 -5.24 7.56
CA LYS A 251 9.82 -6.45 6.88
C LYS A 251 9.67 -6.33 5.36
N HIS A 252 8.57 -5.76 4.88
CA HIS A 252 8.31 -5.49 3.46
C HIS A 252 8.96 -4.20 2.92
N GLY A 253 9.73 -3.49 3.74
CA GLY A 253 10.56 -2.36 3.32
C GLY A 253 9.96 -0.97 3.54
N PHE A 254 8.77 -0.88 4.13
CA PHE A 254 8.16 0.39 4.53
C PHE A 254 8.83 0.98 5.78
N SER A 255 8.65 2.28 5.96
CA SER A 255 9.05 3.06 7.14
C SER A 255 7.83 3.77 7.76
N PHE A 256 8.06 4.48 8.87
CA PHE A 256 7.03 5.11 9.69
C PHE A 256 7.55 6.46 10.19
#